data_AF-A0A0G2FCL0-F1
#
_entry.id   AF-A0A0G2FCL0-F1
#
_cell.length_a   1.000
_cell.length_b   1.000
_cell.length_c   1.000
_cell.angle_alpha   90.00
_cell.angle_beta   90.00
_cell.angle_gamma   90.00
#
_symmetry.space_group_name_H-M   'P 1'
#
loop_
_entity.id
_entity.type
_entity.pdbx_description
1 polymer ?
#
loop_
_entity_poly.entity_id
_entity_poly.type
_entity_poly.pdbx_seq_one_letter_code
_entity_poly.pdbx_strand_id
1 'polypeptide(L)'
;MAIEPERVAVITGGSRGMGLAVAQALEAKGGWKINLIDIKDEEGRQAADSLSNTTYHRANLLNYEDVTAAFKSAFTAGNNRLDFVFANAGVIESSNIYTKHESLDGPPPPDLTALEVNLKSCINAVHVARHYINLSPAKGSIVVNASCSSFWPTYWAPIYTASKFGILGFMRSVADYYKHEGIRVNALCPGAVRTPIVPDHAWAAMPEDVFTPLELISGTVLKLAAGDELVDANGTRAGPDELFGKAVVASGKNIYIQPETAYCDDVLARTIENTKMGKQTSV
;
A
#
# COMPACT_ATOMS: atom_id res chain seq x y z
N MET A 1 10.14 34.38 9.29
CA MET A 1 10.43 32.95 9.01
C MET A 1 9.62 32.57 7.78
N ALA A 2 10.25 32.07 6.73
CA ALA A 2 9.49 31.49 5.62
C ALA A 2 8.78 30.24 6.16
N ILE A 3 7.47 30.17 6.00
CA ILE A 3 6.70 28.96 6.29
C ILE A 3 7.19 27.92 5.28
N GLU A 4 7.81 26.83 5.75
CA GLU A 4 8.15 25.74 4.82
C GLU A 4 6.86 25.25 4.16
N PRO A 5 6.88 25.04 2.83
CA PRO A 5 5.68 24.58 2.14
C PRO A 5 5.26 23.22 2.71
N GLU A 6 3.96 23.04 2.95
CA GLU A 6 3.41 21.80 3.50
C GLU A 6 3.64 20.62 2.55
N ARG A 7 4.07 19.47 3.08
CA ARG A 7 4.20 18.23 2.30
C ARG A 7 2.82 17.68 1.96
N VAL A 8 2.69 17.03 0.82
CA VAL A 8 1.40 16.52 0.33
C VAL A 8 1.38 15.00 0.40
N ALA A 9 0.37 14.47 1.08
CA ALA A 9 0.09 13.05 1.18
C ALA A 9 -1.21 12.70 0.46
N VAL A 10 -1.21 11.57 -0.27
CA VAL A 10 -2.41 10.94 -0.82
C VAL A 10 -2.57 9.55 -0.19
N ILE A 11 -3.76 9.24 0.32
CA ILE A 11 -4.07 7.96 0.97
C ILE A 11 -5.31 7.37 0.31
N THR A 12 -5.15 6.23 -0.37
CA THR A 12 -6.30 5.51 -0.93
C THR A 12 -6.93 4.59 0.11
N GLY A 13 -8.25 4.43 0.10
CA GLY A 13 -8.97 3.78 1.20
C GLY A 13 -8.79 4.55 2.51
N GLY A 14 -8.72 5.88 2.43
CA GLY A 14 -8.32 6.77 3.53
C GLY A 14 -9.44 7.05 4.55
N SER A 15 -10.68 6.66 4.27
CA SER A 15 -11.83 7.03 5.10
C SER A 15 -11.94 6.26 6.41
N ARG A 16 -11.23 5.13 6.57
CA ARG A 16 -11.32 4.27 7.77
C ARG A 16 -10.09 3.38 7.96
N GLY A 17 -10.07 2.66 9.09
CA GLY A 17 -9.09 1.61 9.37
C GLY A 17 -7.63 2.10 9.27
N MET A 18 -6.78 1.33 8.59
CA MET A 18 -5.35 1.66 8.45
C MET A 18 -5.11 2.97 7.69
N GLY A 19 -5.91 3.28 6.67
CA GLY A 19 -5.77 4.50 5.89
C GLY A 19 -6.01 5.75 6.76
N LEU A 20 -7.10 5.74 7.54
CA LEU A 20 -7.40 6.81 8.48
C LEU A 20 -6.37 6.91 9.61
N ALA A 21 -5.88 5.78 10.13
CA ALA A 21 -4.83 5.77 11.16
C ALA A 21 -3.51 6.39 10.65
N VAL A 22 -3.16 6.18 9.37
CA VAL A 22 -2.00 6.85 8.75
C VAL A 22 -2.26 8.34 8.58
N ALA A 23 -3.47 8.75 8.17
CA ALA A 23 -3.84 10.17 8.07
C ALA A 23 -3.71 10.88 9.43
N GLN A 24 -4.26 10.30 10.50
CA GLN A 24 -4.15 10.80 11.87
C GLN A 24 -2.68 10.91 12.32
N ALA A 25 -1.85 9.91 12.01
CA ALA A 25 -0.44 9.95 12.35
C ALA A 25 0.34 11.05 11.59
N LEU A 26 0.00 11.31 10.33
CA LEU A 26 0.57 12.42 9.56
C LEU A 26 0.13 13.78 10.11
N GLU A 27 -1.15 13.93 10.46
CA GLU A 27 -1.66 15.14 11.10
C GLU A 27 -0.90 15.43 12.41
N ALA A 28 -0.78 14.41 13.27
CA ALA A 28 -0.05 14.53 14.54
C ALA A 28 1.43 14.92 14.37
N LYS A 29 2.05 14.58 13.23
CA LYS A 29 3.41 15.03 12.89
C LYS A 29 3.47 16.48 12.42
N GLY A 30 2.37 17.02 11.89
CA GLY A 30 2.29 18.37 11.34
C GLY A 30 3.02 18.56 10.01
N GLY A 31 2.71 19.68 9.34
CA GLY A 31 3.33 20.06 8.06
C GLY A 31 2.88 19.20 6.87
N TRP A 32 1.68 18.61 6.96
CA TRP A 32 1.08 17.80 5.91
C TRP A 32 -0.26 18.37 5.45
N LYS A 33 -0.45 18.38 4.13
CA LYS A 33 -1.74 18.45 3.46
C LYS A 33 -2.16 17.04 3.07
N ILE A 34 -3.23 16.55 3.64
CA ILE A 34 -3.65 15.14 3.52
C ILE A 34 -4.82 15.04 2.55
N ASN A 35 -4.76 14.09 1.62
CA ASN A 35 -5.81 13.85 0.65
C ASN A 35 -6.29 12.42 0.77
N LEU A 36 -7.52 12.23 1.23
CA LEU A 36 -8.16 10.93 1.37
C LEU A 36 -8.91 10.60 0.09
N ILE A 37 -8.68 9.42 -0.47
CA ILE A 37 -9.38 8.93 -1.66
C ILE A 37 -10.17 7.67 -1.27
N ASP A 38 -11.48 7.69 -1.50
CA ASP A 38 -12.37 6.55 -1.24
C ASP A 38 -13.64 6.64 -2.10
N ILE A 39 -14.49 5.61 -2.06
CA ILE A 39 -15.84 5.58 -2.65
C ILE A 39 -16.94 5.86 -1.61
N LYS A 40 -16.57 5.87 -0.32
CA LYS A 40 -17.47 6.07 0.83
C LYS A 40 -17.62 7.54 1.17
N ASP A 41 -18.58 8.23 0.56
CA ASP A 41 -18.74 9.69 0.72
C ASP A 41 -18.94 10.15 2.15
N GLU A 42 -19.87 9.53 2.87
CA GLU A 42 -20.18 9.95 4.24
C GLU A 42 -18.99 9.73 5.17
N GLU A 43 -18.46 8.50 5.20
CA GLU A 43 -17.28 8.15 6.00
C GLU A 43 -16.06 9.00 5.62
N GLY A 44 -15.86 9.27 4.31
CA GLY A 44 -14.74 10.05 3.81
C GLY A 44 -14.80 11.53 4.17
N ARG A 45 -15.99 12.14 4.09
CA ARG A 45 -16.21 13.52 4.56
C ARG A 45 -16.02 13.63 6.06
N GLN A 46 -16.63 12.72 6.83
CA GLN A 46 -16.45 12.69 8.28
C GLN A 46 -14.97 12.53 8.68
N ALA A 47 -14.24 11.65 8.01
CA ALA A 47 -12.82 11.46 8.23
C ALA A 47 -12.02 12.75 7.92
N ALA A 48 -12.28 13.40 6.78
CA ALA A 48 -11.62 14.64 6.42
C ALA A 48 -11.96 15.79 7.38
N ASP A 49 -13.23 15.93 7.79
CA ASP A 49 -13.69 16.95 8.73
C ASP A 49 -13.11 16.75 10.14
N SER A 50 -12.76 15.51 10.49
CA SER A 50 -12.12 15.19 11.77
C SER A 50 -10.62 15.52 11.82
N LEU A 51 -10.01 15.89 10.69
CA LEU A 51 -8.58 16.14 10.56
C LEU A 51 -8.31 17.53 9.97
N SER A 52 -7.28 18.18 10.49
CA SER A 52 -6.78 19.46 10.01
C SER A 52 -6.12 19.30 8.64
N ASN A 53 -6.30 20.30 7.76
CA ASN A 53 -5.69 20.35 6.43
C ASN A 53 -5.87 19.06 5.60
N THR A 54 -7.05 18.46 5.71
CA THR A 54 -7.39 17.20 5.05
C THR A 54 -8.56 17.39 4.08
N THR A 55 -8.43 16.84 2.88
CA THR A 55 -9.46 16.89 1.83
C THR A 55 -9.87 15.48 1.42
N TYR A 56 -11.18 15.23 1.33
CA TYR A 56 -11.71 14.00 0.76
C TYR A 56 -11.99 14.14 -0.74
N HIS A 57 -11.63 13.12 -1.50
CA HIS A 57 -11.94 12.96 -2.92
C HIS A 57 -12.71 11.65 -3.13
N ARG A 58 -13.94 11.75 -3.65
CA ARG A 58 -14.68 10.58 -4.12
C ARG A 58 -14.05 10.09 -5.42
N ALA A 59 -13.50 8.88 -5.44
CA ALA A 59 -12.95 8.27 -6.66
C ALA A 59 -13.07 6.75 -6.64
N ASN A 60 -13.53 6.16 -7.74
CA ASN A 60 -13.42 4.72 -7.93
C ASN A 60 -12.05 4.38 -8.50
N LEU A 61 -11.20 3.69 -7.73
CA LEU A 61 -9.84 3.37 -8.16
C LEU A 61 -9.74 2.38 -9.32
N LEU A 62 -10.86 1.73 -9.70
CA LEU A 62 -10.96 0.93 -10.92
C LEU A 62 -11.20 1.78 -12.17
N ASN A 63 -11.63 3.03 -12.01
CA ASN A 63 -11.71 4.04 -13.06
C ASN A 63 -10.42 4.87 -13.07
N TYR A 64 -9.63 4.74 -14.13
CA TYR A 64 -8.35 5.41 -14.25
C TYR A 64 -8.47 6.94 -14.32
N GLU A 65 -9.57 7.46 -14.89
CA GLU A 65 -9.83 8.90 -14.97
C GLU A 65 -10.11 9.48 -13.57
N ASP A 66 -10.91 8.77 -12.75
CA ASP A 66 -11.18 9.16 -11.36
C ASP A 66 -9.88 9.24 -10.55
N VAL A 67 -9.01 8.23 -10.69
CA VAL A 67 -7.70 8.18 -10.00
C VAL A 67 -6.85 9.38 -10.41
N THR A 68 -6.76 9.63 -11.72
CA THR A 68 -5.96 10.74 -12.26
C THR A 68 -6.50 12.09 -11.80
N ALA A 69 -7.83 12.27 -11.80
CA ALA A 69 -8.48 13.50 -11.35
C ALA A 69 -8.24 13.78 -9.87
N ALA A 70 -8.35 12.77 -9.00
CA ALA A 70 -8.10 12.91 -7.57
C ALA A 70 -6.64 13.27 -7.26
N PHE A 71 -5.68 12.60 -7.91
CA PHE A 71 -4.26 12.92 -7.77
C PHE A 71 -3.92 14.31 -8.31
N LYS A 72 -4.48 14.69 -9.46
CA LYS A 72 -4.34 16.05 -10.02
C LYS A 72 -4.83 17.11 -9.03
N SER A 73 -6.00 16.89 -8.46
CA SER A 73 -6.61 17.80 -7.48
C SER A 73 -5.70 17.96 -6.25
N ALA A 74 -5.23 16.86 -5.67
CA ALA A 74 -4.29 16.85 -4.55
C ALA A 74 -2.97 17.59 -4.88
N PHE A 75 -2.39 17.31 -6.06
CA PHE A 75 -1.14 17.90 -6.52
C PHE A 75 -1.27 19.43 -6.70
N THR A 76 -2.31 19.89 -7.39
CA THR A 76 -2.54 21.33 -7.63
C THR A 76 -2.86 22.06 -6.33
N ALA A 77 -3.70 21.50 -5.46
CA ALA A 77 -4.00 22.06 -4.14
C ALA A 77 -2.77 22.11 -3.22
N GLY A 78 -1.78 21.27 -3.50
CA GLY A 78 -0.49 21.19 -2.83
C GLY A 78 0.56 22.20 -3.30
N ASN A 79 0.24 23.11 -4.23
CA ASN A 79 1.22 23.93 -4.95
C ASN A 79 2.16 23.10 -5.84
N ASN A 80 1.59 22.19 -6.63
CA ASN A 80 2.28 21.34 -7.60
C ASN A 80 3.37 20.45 -6.96
N ARG A 81 3.00 19.76 -5.88
CA ARG A 81 3.85 18.77 -5.22
C ARG A 81 3.06 17.56 -4.76
N LEU A 82 3.75 16.43 -4.67
CA LEU A 82 3.29 15.19 -4.08
C LEU A 82 4.49 14.50 -3.43
N ASP A 83 4.46 14.35 -2.10
CA ASP A 83 5.60 13.86 -1.32
C ASP A 83 5.40 12.42 -0.86
N PHE A 84 4.16 12.02 -0.58
CA PHE A 84 3.85 10.69 -0.06
C PHE A 84 2.55 10.12 -0.63
N VAL A 85 2.57 8.84 -0.98
CA VAL A 85 1.37 8.07 -1.35
C VAL A 85 1.30 6.79 -0.53
N PHE A 86 0.19 6.58 0.16
CA PHE A 86 -0.17 5.28 0.74
C PHE A 86 -1.25 4.62 -0.14
N ALA A 87 -0.83 3.69 -0.99
CA ALA A 87 -1.73 2.89 -1.82
C ALA A 87 -2.35 1.77 -0.97
N ASN A 88 -3.40 2.12 -0.24
CA ASN A 88 -3.95 1.32 0.86
C ASN A 88 -5.30 0.65 0.59
N ALA A 89 -6.07 1.17 -0.35
CA ALA A 89 -7.40 0.63 -0.67
C ALA A 89 -7.36 -0.89 -0.89
N GLY A 90 -8.34 -1.58 -0.32
CA GLY A 90 -8.47 -3.01 -0.50
C GLY A 90 -9.70 -3.61 0.18
N VAL A 91 -10.04 -4.82 -0.26
CA VAL A 91 -11.14 -5.64 0.23
C VAL A 91 -10.65 -7.05 0.49
N ILE A 92 -11.39 -7.75 1.36
CA ILE A 92 -11.24 -9.19 1.54
C ILE A 92 -12.16 -9.93 0.58
N GLU A 93 -11.83 -11.20 0.30
CA GLU A 93 -12.66 -12.06 -0.54
C GLU A 93 -14.03 -12.30 0.11
N SER A 94 -15.11 -12.10 -0.65
CA SER A 94 -16.50 -12.30 -0.22
C SER A 94 -17.09 -13.64 -0.66
N SER A 95 -16.49 -14.30 -1.65
CA SER A 95 -16.92 -15.59 -2.17
C SER A 95 -16.06 -16.73 -1.62
N ASN A 96 -16.63 -17.94 -1.54
CA ASN A 96 -15.84 -19.14 -1.27
C ASN A 96 -15.62 -19.93 -2.55
N ILE A 97 -14.42 -19.84 -3.13
CA ILE A 97 -14.06 -20.58 -4.36
C ILE A 97 -14.10 -22.11 -4.19
N TYR A 98 -14.07 -22.62 -2.96
CA TYR A 98 -14.16 -24.05 -2.66
C TYR A 98 -15.59 -24.58 -2.64
N THR A 99 -16.60 -23.71 -2.86
CA THR A 99 -18.01 -24.11 -2.92
C THR A 99 -18.21 -25.13 -4.02
N LYS A 100 -18.77 -26.29 -3.67
CA LYS A 100 -19.12 -27.33 -4.65
C LYS A 100 -20.43 -26.95 -5.32
N HIS A 101 -20.46 -27.09 -6.64
CA HIS A 101 -21.66 -26.87 -7.45
C HIS A 101 -22.08 -28.20 -8.07
N GLU A 102 -23.35 -28.57 -7.91
CA GLU A 102 -23.92 -29.84 -8.42
C GLU A 102 -24.54 -29.66 -9.82
N SER A 103 -24.23 -28.56 -10.52
CA SER A 103 -24.73 -28.28 -11.86
C SER A 103 -23.92 -28.99 -12.95
N LEU A 104 -24.60 -29.59 -13.92
CA LEU A 104 -23.97 -30.13 -15.14
C LEU A 104 -23.46 -29.03 -16.08
N ASP A 105 -23.98 -27.80 -15.95
CA ASP A 105 -23.58 -26.64 -16.77
C ASP A 105 -22.26 -25.99 -16.29
N GLY A 106 -21.67 -26.50 -15.20
CA GLY A 106 -20.46 -25.98 -14.56
C GLY A 106 -20.75 -24.98 -13.43
N PRO A 107 -19.72 -24.59 -12.66
CA PRO A 107 -19.85 -23.59 -11.59
C PRO A 107 -19.99 -22.17 -12.19
N PRO A 108 -20.57 -21.22 -11.44
CA PRO A 108 -20.50 -19.80 -11.79
C PRO A 108 -19.03 -19.34 -11.87
N PRO A 109 -18.73 -18.26 -12.61
CA PRO A 109 -17.40 -17.68 -12.62
C PRO A 109 -16.97 -17.25 -11.20
N PRO A 110 -15.68 -17.36 -10.86
CA PRO A 110 -15.18 -16.89 -9.56
C PRO A 110 -15.29 -15.36 -9.47
N ASP A 111 -15.53 -14.86 -8.25
CA ASP A 111 -15.55 -13.43 -7.97
C ASP A 111 -14.12 -12.88 -7.90
N LEU A 112 -13.74 -12.09 -8.90
CA LEU A 112 -12.41 -11.49 -9.00
C LEU A 112 -12.32 -10.09 -8.36
N THR A 113 -13.35 -9.65 -7.64
CA THR A 113 -13.39 -8.30 -7.03
C THR A 113 -12.17 -8.01 -6.16
N ALA A 114 -11.71 -8.98 -5.36
CA ALA A 114 -10.51 -8.81 -4.54
C ALA A 114 -9.24 -8.60 -5.39
N LEU A 115 -9.14 -9.25 -6.54
CA LEU A 115 -8.03 -9.04 -7.47
C LEU A 115 -8.08 -7.63 -8.08
N GLU A 116 -9.26 -7.20 -8.53
CA GLU A 116 -9.43 -5.88 -9.13
C GLU A 116 -9.20 -4.75 -8.11
N VAL A 117 -9.90 -4.80 -6.98
CA VAL A 117 -9.86 -3.74 -5.97
C VAL A 117 -8.52 -3.70 -5.23
N ASN A 118 -7.81 -4.81 -5.06
CA ASN A 118 -6.51 -4.78 -4.39
C ASN A 118 -5.38 -4.51 -5.40
N LEU A 119 -5.25 -5.34 -6.43
CA LEU A 119 -4.07 -5.31 -7.32
C LEU A 119 -4.21 -4.24 -8.40
N LYS A 120 -5.29 -4.25 -9.18
CA LYS A 120 -5.47 -3.29 -10.28
C LYS A 120 -5.55 -1.86 -9.76
N SER A 121 -6.27 -1.62 -8.65
CA SER A 121 -6.33 -0.30 -8.02
C SER A 121 -4.96 0.19 -7.54
N CYS A 122 -4.14 -0.70 -6.95
CA CYS A 122 -2.79 -0.39 -6.51
C CYS A 122 -1.89 -0.03 -7.70
N ILE A 123 -1.96 -0.80 -8.79
CA ILE A 123 -1.21 -0.51 -10.03
C ILE A 123 -1.59 0.88 -10.56
N ASN A 124 -2.89 1.18 -10.67
CA ASN A 124 -3.38 2.49 -11.11
C ASN A 124 -2.82 3.62 -10.22
N ALA A 125 -2.95 3.49 -8.90
CA ALA A 125 -2.50 4.50 -7.95
C ALA A 125 -0.98 4.72 -8.01
N VAL A 126 -0.18 3.64 -8.05
CA VAL A 126 1.30 3.73 -8.13
C VAL A 126 1.76 4.34 -9.45
N HIS A 127 1.08 4.02 -10.56
CA HIS A 127 1.41 4.57 -11.87
C HIS A 127 1.15 6.09 -11.93
N VAL A 128 -0.02 6.54 -11.46
CA VAL A 128 -0.36 7.97 -11.37
C VAL A 128 0.52 8.70 -10.34
N ALA A 129 0.82 8.06 -9.20
CA ALA A 129 1.71 8.60 -8.17
C ALA A 129 3.09 8.93 -8.73
N ARG A 130 3.71 8.01 -9.49
CA ARG A 130 5.01 8.24 -10.12
C ARG A 130 5.01 9.49 -10.99
N HIS A 131 3.96 9.67 -11.80
CA HIS A 131 3.84 10.84 -12.68
C HIS A 131 3.91 12.16 -11.88
N TYR A 132 3.07 12.29 -10.85
CA TYR A 132 3.01 13.53 -10.06
C TYR A 132 4.22 13.71 -9.13
N ILE A 133 4.81 12.64 -8.59
CA ILE A 133 6.06 12.72 -7.83
C ILE A 133 7.21 13.20 -8.74
N ASN A 134 7.29 12.74 -9.99
CA ASN A 134 8.32 13.20 -10.91
C ASN A 134 8.17 14.67 -11.33
N LEU A 135 6.95 15.22 -11.31
CA LEU A 135 6.69 16.65 -11.51
C LEU A 135 6.95 17.50 -10.26
N SER A 136 7.15 16.87 -9.10
CA SER A 136 7.34 17.56 -7.82
C SER A 136 8.77 18.09 -7.66
N PRO A 137 8.97 19.17 -6.89
CA PRO A 137 10.31 19.74 -6.66
C PRO A 137 11.22 18.82 -5.84
N ALA A 138 10.65 17.95 -5.01
CA ALA A 138 11.35 16.93 -4.24
C ALA A 138 10.86 15.54 -4.63
N LYS A 139 11.73 14.54 -4.50
CA LYS A 139 11.35 13.14 -4.71
C LYS A 139 10.53 12.63 -3.52
N GLY A 140 9.56 11.79 -3.83
CA GLY A 140 8.58 11.29 -2.88
C GLY A 140 8.77 9.81 -2.53
N SER A 141 7.86 9.32 -1.70
CA SER A 141 7.78 7.92 -1.29
C SER A 141 6.39 7.36 -1.59
N ILE A 142 6.35 6.10 -2.00
CA ILE A 142 5.13 5.31 -2.17
C ILE A 142 5.23 4.12 -1.21
N VAL A 143 4.20 3.93 -0.40
CA VAL A 143 4.02 2.71 0.38
C VAL A 143 2.78 1.99 -0.15
N VAL A 144 2.94 0.74 -0.57
CA VAL A 144 1.81 -0.11 -0.95
C VAL A 144 1.37 -0.94 0.25
N ASN A 145 0.06 -1.07 0.45
CA ASN A 145 -0.49 -1.92 1.50
C ASN A 145 -0.68 -3.35 0.98
N ALA A 146 0.35 -4.17 1.17
CA ALA A 146 0.33 -5.58 0.82
C ALA A 146 -0.36 -6.39 1.95
N SER A 147 0.22 -7.50 2.39
CA SER A 147 -0.24 -8.29 3.54
C SER A 147 0.85 -9.29 3.94
N CYS A 148 0.79 -9.88 5.13
CA CYS A 148 1.47 -11.15 5.40
C CYS A 148 1.03 -12.23 4.38
N SER A 149 -0.18 -12.10 3.82
CA SER A 149 -0.71 -12.93 2.74
C SER A 149 0.05 -12.79 1.41
N SER A 150 1.04 -11.89 1.33
CA SER A 150 1.98 -11.81 0.20
C SER A 150 3.10 -12.85 0.28
N PHE A 151 3.25 -13.54 1.41
CA PHE A 151 4.29 -14.54 1.66
C PHE A 151 3.71 -15.90 2.04
N TRP A 152 2.63 -15.88 2.82
CA TRP A 152 1.97 -17.09 3.30
C TRP A 152 0.52 -17.13 2.82
N PRO A 153 -0.02 -18.30 2.46
CA PRO A 153 -1.40 -18.38 1.99
C PRO A 153 -2.39 -18.07 3.11
N THR A 154 -3.39 -17.24 2.81
CA THR A 154 -4.63 -17.19 3.59
C THR A 154 -5.60 -18.20 2.98
N TYR A 155 -5.62 -19.40 3.57
CA TYR A 155 -6.28 -20.58 2.98
C TYR A 155 -7.79 -20.41 2.72
N TRP A 156 -8.47 -19.54 3.45
CA TRP A 156 -9.90 -19.28 3.26
C TRP A 156 -10.19 -18.15 2.26
N ALA A 157 -9.16 -17.41 1.82
CA ALA A 157 -9.25 -16.30 0.86
C ALA A 157 -8.13 -16.39 -0.20
N PRO A 158 -8.16 -17.39 -1.09
CA PRO A 158 -7.12 -17.61 -2.08
C PRO A 158 -7.04 -16.51 -3.15
N ILE A 159 -8.15 -15.88 -3.56
CA ILE A 159 -8.14 -14.77 -4.54
C ILE A 159 -7.54 -13.52 -3.89
N TYR A 160 -7.87 -13.26 -2.62
CA TYR A 160 -7.20 -12.23 -1.84
C TYR A 160 -5.71 -12.49 -1.74
N THR A 161 -5.30 -13.72 -1.41
CA THR A 161 -3.89 -14.15 -1.37
C THR A 161 -3.20 -13.85 -2.70
N ALA A 162 -3.79 -14.29 -3.83
CA ALA A 162 -3.25 -14.02 -5.16
C ALA A 162 -3.08 -12.51 -5.41
N SER A 163 -4.06 -11.69 -5.02
CA SER A 163 -3.97 -10.23 -5.15
C SER A 163 -2.81 -9.63 -4.34
N LYS A 164 -2.56 -10.12 -3.12
CA LYS A 164 -1.50 -9.61 -2.23
C LYS A 164 -0.11 -10.10 -2.62
N PHE A 165 0.03 -11.33 -3.14
CA PHE A 165 1.25 -11.76 -3.82
C PHE A 165 1.54 -10.88 -5.05
N GLY A 166 0.50 -10.59 -5.84
CA GLY A 166 0.60 -9.71 -7.00
C GLY A 166 1.10 -8.30 -6.65
N ILE A 167 0.60 -7.70 -5.56
CA ILE A 167 1.06 -6.38 -5.09
C ILE A 167 2.55 -6.43 -4.72
N LEU A 168 2.99 -7.46 -4.00
CA LEU A 168 4.40 -7.59 -3.59
C LEU A 168 5.32 -7.76 -4.81
N GLY A 169 4.93 -8.61 -5.76
CA GLY A 169 5.66 -8.80 -7.01
C GLY A 169 5.75 -7.50 -7.82
N PHE A 170 4.61 -6.85 -8.05
CA PHE A 170 4.54 -5.56 -8.75
C PHE A 170 5.42 -4.50 -8.08
N MET A 171 5.31 -4.35 -6.75
CA MET A 171 6.10 -3.39 -5.98
C MET A 171 7.60 -3.61 -6.15
N ARG A 172 8.08 -4.85 -6.00
CA ARG A 172 9.49 -5.20 -6.19
C ARG A 172 9.96 -4.91 -7.61
N SER A 173 9.14 -5.20 -8.62
CA SER A 173 9.46 -4.93 -10.02
C SER A 173 9.60 -3.43 -10.32
N VAL A 174 8.69 -2.59 -9.82
CA VAL A 174 8.77 -1.14 -10.10
C VAL A 174 9.81 -0.43 -9.24
N ALA A 175 10.10 -0.92 -8.03
CA ALA A 175 11.04 -0.29 -7.12
C ALA A 175 12.47 -0.21 -7.69
N ASP A 176 12.92 -1.24 -8.41
CA ASP A 176 14.22 -1.25 -9.09
C ASP A 176 14.35 -0.09 -10.08
N TYR A 177 13.32 0.11 -10.90
CA TYR A 177 13.27 1.24 -11.84
C TYR A 177 13.18 2.58 -11.11
N TYR A 178 12.23 2.70 -10.18
CA TYR A 178 11.87 3.97 -9.55
C TYR A 178 13.00 4.51 -8.65
N LYS A 179 13.88 3.64 -8.18
CA LYS A 179 15.13 4.00 -7.51
C LYS A 179 16.00 4.93 -8.35
N HIS A 180 16.08 4.72 -9.67
CA HIS A 180 16.85 5.60 -10.57
C HIS A 180 16.25 7.00 -10.71
N GLU A 181 14.97 7.17 -10.35
CA GLU A 181 14.28 8.46 -10.30
C GLU A 181 14.31 9.10 -8.90
N GLY A 182 14.92 8.41 -7.93
CA GLY A 182 14.93 8.81 -6.52
C GLY A 182 13.61 8.59 -5.80
N ILE A 183 12.66 7.84 -6.39
CA ILE A 183 11.35 7.56 -5.78
C ILE A 183 11.44 6.27 -4.99
N ARG A 184 11.20 6.35 -3.67
CA ARG A 184 11.16 5.16 -2.80
C ARG A 184 9.82 4.46 -2.95
N VAL A 185 9.85 3.14 -3.16
CA VAL A 185 8.64 2.30 -3.21
C VAL A 185 8.87 1.10 -2.30
N ASN A 186 8.03 0.94 -1.28
CA ASN A 186 8.12 -0.15 -0.31
C ASN A 186 6.74 -0.71 0.00
N ALA A 187 6.68 -1.90 0.61
CA ALA A 187 5.44 -2.51 1.06
C ALA A 187 5.37 -2.57 2.59
N LEU A 188 4.23 -2.14 3.12
CA LEU A 188 3.76 -2.62 4.41
C LEU A 188 3.04 -3.95 4.18
N CYS A 189 3.33 -4.97 5.00
CA CYS A 189 2.71 -6.29 4.96
C CYS A 189 2.03 -6.59 6.30
N PRO A 190 0.82 -6.07 6.57
CA PRO A 190 0.16 -6.29 7.86
C PRO A 190 -0.17 -7.76 8.13
N GLY A 191 -0.02 -8.19 9.38
CA GLY A 191 -0.67 -9.37 9.93
C GLY A 191 -2.16 -9.13 10.17
N ALA A 192 -2.74 -9.77 11.20
CA ALA A 192 -4.12 -9.51 11.57
C ALA A 192 -4.24 -8.10 12.17
N VAL A 193 -5.10 -7.25 11.62
CA VAL A 193 -5.39 -5.91 12.14
C VAL A 193 -6.91 -5.78 12.29
N ARG A 194 -7.40 -5.39 13.47
CA ARG A 194 -8.82 -5.11 13.69
C ARG A 194 -9.21 -3.87 12.89
N THR A 195 -9.83 -4.07 11.74
CA THR A 195 -10.34 -3.00 10.89
C THR A 195 -11.68 -3.40 10.27
N PRO A 196 -12.48 -2.44 9.76
CA PRO A 196 -13.76 -2.73 9.12
C PRO A 196 -13.70 -3.55 7.82
N ILE A 197 -12.50 -4.00 7.38
CA ILE A 197 -12.36 -4.86 6.19
C ILE A 197 -12.93 -6.27 6.42
N VAL A 198 -12.91 -6.73 7.67
CA VAL A 198 -13.46 -8.02 8.10
C VAL A 198 -14.44 -7.74 9.24
N PRO A 199 -15.65 -8.31 9.22
CA PRO A 199 -16.64 -8.11 10.28
C PRO A 199 -16.12 -8.56 11.64
N ASP A 200 -16.48 -7.87 12.73
CA ASP A 200 -16.00 -8.19 14.08
C ASP A 200 -16.26 -9.64 14.50
N HIS A 201 -17.41 -10.22 14.10
CA HIS A 201 -17.74 -11.60 14.42
C HIS A 201 -16.82 -12.62 13.74
N ALA A 202 -16.22 -12.28 12.60
CA ALA A 202 -15.28 -13.16 11.92
C ALA A 202 -13.93 -13.25 12.65
N TRP A 203 -13.66 -12.32 13.57
CA TRP A 203 -12.48 -12.32 14.45
C TRP A 203 -12.71 -13.06 15.77
N ALA A 204 -13.93 -13.50 16.08
CA ALA A 204 -14.30 -14.01 17.40
C ALA A 204 -13.51 -15.26 17.84
N ALA A 205 -13.00 -16.03 16.87
CA ALA A 205 -12.22 -17.24 17.13
C ALA A 205 -10.70 -17.01 17.20
N MET A 206 -10.23 -15.78 16.97
CA MET A 206 -8.80 -15.45 16.96
C MET A 206 -8.33 -15.01 18.35
N PRO A 207 -7.17 -15.49 18.83
CA PRO A 207 -6.57 -15.00 20.07
C PRO A 207 -6.25 -13.50 20.03
N GLU A 208 -6.46 -12.75 21.12
CA GLU A 208 -6.25 -11.29 21.12
C GLU A 208 -4.81 -10.88 20.80
N ASP A 209 -3.82 -11.70 21.15
CA ASP A 209 -2.40 -11.43 20.97
C ASP A 209 -1.94 -11.53 19.51
N VAL A 210 -2.75 -12.07 18.60
CA VAL A 210 -2.45 -12.10 17.16
C VAL A 210 -2.69 -10.75 16.48
N PHE A 211 -3.44 -9.85 17.11
CA PHE A 211 -3.79 -8.57 16.51
C PHE A 211 -2.64 -7.57 16.61
N THR A 212 -2.38 -6.95 15.47
CA THR A 212 -1.37 -5.91 15.28
C THR A 212 -2.03 -4.56 15.53
N PRO A 213 -1.50 -3.73 16.46
CA PRO A 213 -2.06 -2.42 16.77
C PRO A 213 -1.98 -1.45 15.57
N LEU A 214 -2.99 -0.59 15.41
CA LEU A 214 -3.01 0.41 14.35
C LEU A 214 -1.86 1.42 14.48
N GLU A 215 -1.39 1.66 15.70
CA GLU A 215 -0.25 2.53 16.00
C GLU A 215 1.06 1.95 15.44
N LEU A 216 1.23 0.62 15.47
CA LEU A 216 2.38 -0.03 14.86
C LEU A 216 2.30 0.08 13.33
N ILE A 217 1.09 -0.09 12.77
CA ILE A 217 0.85 0.06 11.33
C ILE A 217 1.19 1.47 10.87
N SER A 218 0.57 2.50 11.46
CA SER A 218 0.79 3.89 11.06
C SER A 218 2.24 4.32 11.30
N GLY A 219 2.82 3.95 12.45
CA GLY A 219 4.23 4.22 12.74
C GLY A 219 5.19 3.60 11.73
N THR A 220 4.92 2.37 11.27
CA THR A 220 5.74 1.70 10.24
C THR A 220 5.60 2.38 8.89
N VAL A 221 4.37 2.75 8.48
CA VAL A 221 4.13 3.49 7.24
C VAL A 221 4.84 4.83 7.26
N LEU A 222 4.79 5.57 8.36
CA LEU A 222 5.46 6.86 8.48
C LEU A 222 6.99 6.73 8.40
N LYS A 223 7.59 5.72 9.03
CA LYS A 223 9.03 5.45 8.89
C LYS A 223 9.42 5.12 7.45
N LEU A 224 8.64 4.26 6.80
CA LEU A 224 8.81 3.96 5.38
C LEU A 224 8.61 5.19 4.50
N ALA A 225 7.67 6.08 4.82
CA ALA A 225 7.42 7.32 4.08
C ALA A 225 8.53 8.35 4.28
N ALA A 226 9.08 8.49 5.49
CA ALA A 226 10.15 9.41 5.82
C ALA A 226 11.52 8.92 5.34
N GLY A 227 11.69 7.61 5.18
CA GLY A 227 12.98 7.01 4.90
C GLY A 227 13.83 6.80 6.16
N ASP A 228 13.18 6.66 7.31
CA ASP A 228 13.85 6.46 8.60
C ASP A 228 14.48 5.06 8.66
N GLU A 229 15.57 4.92 9.42
CA GLU A 229 16.15 3.60 9.71
C GLU A 229 15.08 2.67 10.32
N LEU A 230 14.95 1.48 9.73
CA LEU A 230 14.17 0.41 10.30
C LEU A 230 15.09 -0.54 11.06
N VAL A 231 14.66 -0.92 12.25
CA VAL A 231 15.27 -2.01 13.03
C VAL A 231 14.15 -2.98 13.37
N ASP A 232 14.30 -4.21 12.93
CA ASP A 232 13.30 -5.25 13.14
C ASP A 232 13.54 -6.06 14.42
N ALA A 233 12.58 -6.90 14.81
CA ALA A 233 12.67 -7.65 16.06
C ALA A 233 13.80 -8.70 16.11
N ASN A 234 14.39 -9.05 14.95
CA ASN A 234 15.54 -9.93 14.84
C ASN A 234 16.87 -9.15 14.81
N GLY A 235 16.83 -7.82 14.87
CA GLY A 235 18.00 -6.95 14.77
C GLY A 235 18.41 -6.63 13.33
N THR A 236 17.64 -7.03 12.33
CA THR A 236 17.87 -6.65 10.93
C THR A 236 17.65 -5.15 10.79
N ARG A 237 18.55 -4.49 10.06
CA ARG A 237 18.49 -3.05 9.81
C ARG A 237 18.25 -2.76 8.33
N ALA A 238 17.55 -1.69 8.04
CA ALA A 238 17.49 -1.09 6.71
C ALA A 238 17.59 0.43 6.83
N GLY A 239 18.67 0.99 6.31
CA GLY A 239 18.89 2.44 6.27
C GLY A 239 18.14 3.12 5.12
N PRO A 240 18.13 4.47 5.08
CA PRO A 240 17.42 5.25 4.05
C PRO A 240 17.75 4.84 2.61
N ASP A 241 19.03 4.54 2.33
CA ASP A 241 19.53 4.15 1.00
C ASP A 241 19.11 2.73 0.57
N GLU A 242 18.64 1.94 1.53
CA GLU A 242 18.17 0.56 1.31
C GLU A 242 16.64 0.49 1.15
N LEU A 243 15.89 1.57 1.43
CA LEU A 243 14.43 1.58 1.40
C LEU A 243 13.87 1.72 -0.03
N PHE A 244 14.27 0.79 -0.90
CA PHE A 244 13.73 0.57 -2.23
C PHE A 244 13.40 -0.91 -2.37
N GLY A 245 12.13 -1.24 -2.57
CA GLY A 245 11.69 -2.63 -2.76
C GLY A 245 11.55 -3.43 -1.45
N LYS A 246 11.66 -2.79 -0.28
CA LYS A 246 11.55 -3.49 1.01
C LYS A 246 10.11 -3.86 1.32
N ALA A 247 9.93 -5.04 1.90
CA ALA A 247 8.65 -5.50 2.41
C ALA A 247 8.76 -5.68 3.93
N VAL A 248 7.93 -4.95 4.67
CA VAL A 248 7.98 -4.93 6.14
C VAL A 248 6.71 -5.56 6.68
N VAL A 249 6.86 -6.74 7.29
CA VAL A 249 5.75 -7.42 7.97
C VAL A 249 5.56 -6.79 9.34
N ALA A 250 4.38 -6.24 9.60
CA ALA A 250 3.97 -5.78 10.93
C ALA A 250 3.04 -6.84 11.53
N SER A 251 3.47 -7.50 12.60
CA SER A 251 2.74 -8.63 13.20
C SER A 251 2.85 -8.60 14.71
N GLY A 252 1.71 -8.71 15.38
CA GLY A 252 1.62 -8.53 16.84
C GLY A 252 2.17 -7.16 17.22
N LYS A 253 3.22 -7.11 18.02
CA LYS A 253 3.85 -5.85 18.47
C LYS A 253 5.16 -5.50 17.75
N ASN A 254 5.51 -6.25 16.72
CA ASN A 254 6.83 -6.19 16.08
C ASN A 254 6.74 -5.95 14.58
N ILE A 255 7.85 -5.46 14.03
CA ILE A 255 8.10 -5.47 12.58
C ILE A 255 9.21 -6.44 12.22
N TYR A 256 9.16 -6.95 11.00
CA TYR A 256 10.11 -7.89 10.41
C TYR A 256 10.41 -7.45 8.98
N ILE A 257 11.68 -7.22 8.65
CA ILE A 257 12.09 -6.87 7.29
C ILE A 257 12.21 -8.20 6.53
N GLN A 258 11.29 -8.46 5.60
CA GLN A 258 11.29 -9.70 4.87
C GLN A 258 12.39 -9.69 3.79
N PRO A 259 13.26 -10.71 3.76
CA PRO A 259 14.26 -10.82 2.71
C PRO A 259 13.60 -11.06 1.35
N GLU A 260 14.38 -10.85 0.30
CA GLU A 260 14.01 -11.32 -1.04
C GLU A 260 14.06 -12.85 -1.10
N THR A 261 13.32 -13.41 -2.04
CA THR A 261 13.32 -14.85 -2.27
C THR A 261 14.70 -15.27 -2.80
N ALA A 262 15.33 -16.24 -2.14
CA ALA A 262 16.61 -16.77 -2.59
C ALA A 262 16.47 -17.41 -3.99
N TYR A 263 17.45 -17.16 -4.85
CA TYR A 263 17.55 -17.86 -6.13
C TYR A 263 17.93 -19.32 -5.93
N CYS A 264 17.39 -20.22 -6.75
CA CYS A 264 17.72 -21.65 -6.68
C CYS A 264 19.14 -21.95 -7.18
N ASP A 265 19.70 -21.11 -8.05
CA ASP A 265 21.06 -21.19 -8.56
C ASP A 265 21.54 -19.82 -9.09
N ASP A 266 22.83 -19.75 -9.47
CA ASP A 266 23.46 -18.57 -10.05
C ASP A 266 22.95 -18.24 -11.46
N VAL A 267 22.39 -19.21 -12.19
CA VAL A 267 21.85 -19.00 -13.54
C VAL A 267 20.59 -18.15 -13.45
N LEU A 268 19.68 -18.49 -12.54
CA LEU A 268 18.48 -17.72 -12.26
C LEU A 268 18.83 -16.35 -11.70
N ALA A 269 19.79 -16.26 -10.78
CA ALA A 269 20.27 -14.99 -10.25
C ALA A 269 20.70 -14.03 -11.37
N ARG A 270 21.53 -14.52 -12.31
CA ARG A 270 21.95 -13.74 -13.49
C ARG A 270 20.80 -13.43 -14.44
N THR A 271 19.85 -14.35 -14.61
CA THR A 271 18.66 -14.14 -15.46
C THR A 271 17.85 -12.95 -14.97
N ILE A 272 17.52 -12.91 -13.68
CA ILE A 272 16.76 -11.81 -13.08
C ILE A 272 17.59 -10.52 -13.03
N GLU A 273 18.89 -10.61 -12.76
CA GLU A 273 19.78 -9.45 -12.77
C GLU A 273 19.84 -8.77 -14.16
N ASN A 274 19.67 -9.52 -15.26
CA ASN A 274 19.59 -8.96 -16.62
C ASN A 274 18.22 -8.33 -16.96
N THR A 275 17.21 -8.47 -16.10
CA THR A 275 15.94 -7.76 -16.26
C THR A 275 15.96 -6.36 -15.66
N LYS A 276 17.04 -5.99 -14.93
CA LYS A 276 17.17 -4.66 -14.31
C LYS A 276 17.56 -3.60 -15.32
N MET A 277 17.01 -2.39 -15.15
CA MET A 277 17.14 -1.29 -16.11
C MET A 277 18.57 -0.87 -16.40
N GLY A 278 19.46 -0.89 -15.40
CA GLY A 278 20.87 -0.51 -15.59
C GLY A 278 21.62 -1.37 -16.62
N LYS A 279 21.04 -2.51 -17.04
CA LYS A 279 21.58 -3.42 -18.06
C LYS A 279 20.73 -3.53 -19.31
N GLN A 280 19.49 -3.04 -19.27
CA GLN A 280 18.64 -2.93 -20.44
C GLN A 280 18.94 -1.61 -21.14
N THR A 281 19.87 -1.64 -22.09
CA THR A 281 20.10 -0.53 -23.01
C THR A 281 18.81 -0.28 -23.79
N SER A 282 18.09 0.79 -23.44
CA SER A 282 17.01 1.42 -24.22
C SER A 282 15.94 0.49 -24.80
N VAL A 283 14.78 0.45 -24.14
CA VAL A 283 13.48 0.16 -24.78
C VAL A 283 12.55 1.33 -24.51
#